data_AF-A0A973KLG6-F1
#
_entry.id   AF-A0A973KLG6-F1
#
_cell.length_a   1.000
_cell.length_b   1.000
_cell.length_c   1.000
_cell.angle_alpha   90.00
_cell.angle_beta   90.00
_cell.angle_gamma   90.00
#
_symmetry.space_group_name_H-M   'P 1'
#
loop_
_entity.id
_entity.type
_entity.pdbx_description
1 polymer ?
#
loop_
_entity_poly.entity_id
_entity_poly.type
_entity_poly.pdbx_seq_one_letter_code
_entity_poly.pdbx_strand_id
1 'polypeptide(L)'
;MTVPTTALAPAPVSLGDDVETLLDSLTGFHPGTDLIVAGLRLLATSELTADQTQSVLAVLGGDYRAEEDLLAAVTAVVLRLTDPATNRALRPLPGGIQRLVAELGRDYADEDRTNYAPRYLLAETSALIYGA
;
A
#
# COMPACT_ATOMS: atom_id res chain seq x y z
N MET A 1 49.36 21.70 1.27
CA MET A 1 48.63 20.57 0.64
C MET A 1 47.47 20.20 1.56
N THR A 2 46.29 20.75 1.29
CA THR A 2 45.05 20.39 2.00
C THR A 2 44.43 19.21 1.26
N VAL A 3 44.30 18.07 1.94
CA VAL A 3 43.60 16.90 1.41
C VAL A 3 42.11 17.25 1.38
N PRO A 4 41.41 17.11 0.25
CA PRO A 4 39.97 17.29 0.24
C PRO A 4 39.34 16.19 1.09
N THR A 5 38.59 16.59 2.12
CA THR A 5 37.69 15.69 2.85
C THR A 5 36.65 15.19 1.86
N THR A 6 36.83 13.97 1.36
CA THR A 6 35.78 13.25 0.64
C THR A 6 34.63 13.07 1.63
N ALA A 7 33.56 13.85 1.46
CA ALA A 7 32.31 13.60 2.18
C ALA A 7 31.86 12.17 1.82
N LEU A 8 31.74 11.29 2.80
CA LEU A 8 31.10 9.99 2.58
C LEU A 8 29.70 10.26 2.04
N ALA A 9 29.35 9.65 0.92
CA ALA A 9 27.95 9.58 0.50
C ALA A 9 27.12 9.01 1.66
N PRO A 10 25.90 9.55 1.90
CA PRO A 10 25.03 8.99 2.92
C PRO A 10 24.83 7.50 2.65
N ALA A 11 24.90 6.69 3.70
CA ALA A 11 24.62 5.26 3.57
C ALA A 11 23.19 5.10 3.02
N PRO A 12 22.95 4.13 2.13
CA PRO A 12 21.59 3.86 1.65
C PRO A 12 20.68 3.61 2.85
N VAL A 13 19.51 4.24 2.84
CA VAL A 13 18.50 4.06 3.89
C VAL A 13 18.07 2.60 3.86
N SER A 14 18.40 1.85 4.91
CA SER A 14 17.93 0.48 5.10
C SER A 14 16.46 0.51 5.53
N LEU A 15 15.66 -0.40 4.99
CA LEU A 15 14.24 -0.55 5.33
C LEU A 15 14.02 -1.20 6.71
N GLY A 16 15.06 -1.81 7.28
CA GLY A 16 14.97 -2.66 8.47
C GLY A 16 14.47 -4.07 8.14
N ASP A 17 14.97 -5.06 8.88
CA ASP A 17 14.77 -6.48 8.59
C ASP A 17 13.30 -6.91 8.53
N ASP A 18 12.44 -6.32 9.36
CA ASP A 18 11.01 -6.65 9.42
C ASP A 18 10.26 -6.26 8.13
N VAL A 19 10.54 -5.06 7.60
CA VAL A 19 9.91 -4.57 6.38
C VAL A 19 10.45 -5.32 5.16
N GLU A 20 11.75 -5.59 5.13
CA GLU A 20 12.35 -6.39 4.04
C GLU A 20 11.77 -7.80 3.99
N THR A 21 11.69 -8.46 5.14
CA THR A 21 11.12 -9.82 5.25
C THR A 21 9.66 -9.86 4.79
N LEU A 22 8.85 -8.87 5.21
CA LEU A 22 7.47 -8.77 4.78
C LEU A 22 7.36 -8.58 3.27
N LEU A 23 8.12 -7.64 2.70
CA LEU A 23 8.07 -7.36 1.27
C LEU A 23 8.54 -8.53 0.42
N ASP A 24 9.60 -9.24 0.85
CA ASP A 24 10.07 -10.45 0.16
C ASP A 24 9.02 -11.57 0.18
N SER A 25 8.29 -11.71 1.28
CA SER A 25 7.21 -12.69 1.40
C SER A 25 6.04 -12.47 0.44
N LEU A 26 5.93 -11.29 -0.18
CA LEU A 26 4.88 -10.94 -1.13
C LEU A 26 5.30 -11.12 -2.60
N THR A 27 6.58 -11.40 -2.87
CA THR A 27 7.10 -11.53 -4.25
C THR A 27 6.91 -12.93 -4.83
N GLY A 28 6.84 -13.03 -6.17
CA GLY A 28 6.84 -14.29 -6.91
C GLY A 28 5.47 -14.93 -7.14
N PHE A 29 4.39 -14.35 -6.62
CA PHE A 29 3.02 -14.84 -6.83
C PHE A 29 2.41 -14.36 -8.15
N HIS A 30 2.62 -13.08 -8.50
CA HIS A 30 2.08 -12.46 -9.70
C HIS A 30 2.89 -11.20 -10.06
N PRO A 31 3.19 -10.93 -11.35
CA PRO A 31 3.98 -9.76 -11.75
C PRO A 31 3.41 -8.42 -11.27
N GLY A 32 2.07 -8.33 -11.16
CA GLY A 32 1.41 -7.15 -10.60
C GLY A 32 1.75 -6.90 -9.12
N THR A 33 1.86 -7.97 -8.31
CA THR A 33 2.26 -7.86 -6.90
C THR A 33 3.73 -7.47 -6.79
N ASP A 34 4.59 -8.05 -7.63
CA ASP A 34 6.03 -7.71 -7.66
C ASP A 34 6.27 -6.23 -7.95
N LEU A 35 5.47 -5.64 -8.86
CA LEU A 35 5.53 -4.21 -9.16
C LEU A 35 5.08 -3.33 -7.98
N ILE A 36 4.05 -3.75 -7.24
CA ILE A 36 3.62 -3.05 -6.02
C ILE A 36 4.75 -3.09 -4.98
N VAL A 37 5.35 -4.26 -4.74
CA VAL A 37 6.48 -4.42 -3.82
C VAL A 37 7.66 -3.52 -4.22
N ALA A 38 8.02 -3.51 -5.51
CA ALA A 38 9.08 -2.65 -6.02
C ALA A 38 8.77 -1.16 -5.81
N GLY A 39 7.53 -0.74 -6.02
CA GLY A 39 7.07 0.62 -5.75
C GLY A 39 7.16 1.00 -4.27
N LEU A 40 6.74 0.11 -3.37
CA LEU A 40 6.85 0.33 -1.92
C LEU A 40 8.31 0.44 -1.46
N ARG A 41 9.20 -0.42 -1.97
CA ARG A 41 10.64 -0.32 -1.71
C ARG A 41 11.18 1.04 -2.17
N LEU A 42 10.84 1.45 -3.39
CA LEU A 42 11.26 2.75 -3.93
C LEU A 42 10.80 3.90 -3.04
N LEU A 43 9.52 3.94 -2.63
CA LEU A 43 9.00 5.00 -1.77
C LEU A 43 9.73 5.05 -0.43
N ALA A 44 9.98 3.89 0.18
CA ALA A 44 10.56 3.83 1.51
C ALA A 44 12.08 4.11 1.54
N THR A 45 12.80 3.95 0.42
CA THR A 45 14.23 4.31 0.32
C THR A 45 14.49 5.64 -0.38
N SER A 46 13.46 6.33 -0.88
CA SER A 46 13.62 7.60 -1.59
C SER A 46 13.86 8.75 -0.62
N GLU A 47 14.75 9.67 -1.00
CA GLU A 47 14.89 10.97 -0.33
C GLU A 47 13.73 11.88 -0.74
N LEU A 48 12.64 11.84 0.02
CA LEU A 48 11.45 12.67 -0.21
C LEU A 48 11.59 14.04 0.49
N THR A 49 11.08 15.09 -0.14
CA THR A 49 10.83 16.36 0.55
C THR A 49 9.66 16.22 1.54
N ALA A 50 9.45 17.20 2.41
CA ALA A 50 8.30 17.23 3.33
C ALA A 50 6.96 17.15 2.57
N ASP A 51 6.79 17.99 1.52
CA ASP A 51 5.59 17.99 0.68
C ASP A 51 5.36 16.64 -0.03
N GLN A 52 6.44 16.01 -0.51
CA GLN A 52 6.36 14.69 -1.14
C GLN A 52 6.01 13.60 -0.13
N THR A 53 6.59 13.65 1.07
CA THR A 53 6.28 12.72 2.17
C THR A 53 4.81 12.79 2.54
N GLN A 54 4.27 14.00 2.71
CA GLN A 54 2.85 14.23 2.98
C GLN A 54 1.97 13.64 1.86
N SER A 55 2.29 13.96 0.60
CA SER A 55 1.53 13.51 -0.56
C SER A 55 1.54 11.98 -0.67
N VAL A 56 2.68 11.34 -0.44
CA VAL A 56 2.81 9.88 -0.45
C VAL A 56 2.01 9.26 0.70
N LEU A 57 2.08 9.80 1.91
CA LEU A 57 1.30 9.29 3.05
C LEU A 57 -0.22 9.39 2.79
N ALA A 58 -0.68 10.52 2.23
CA ALA A 58 -2.08 10.71 1.87
C ALA A 58 -2.54 9.73 0.78
N VAL A 59 -1.70 9.44 -0.22
CA VAL A 59 -2.00 8.46 -1.27
C VAL A 59 -1.97 7.03 -0.73
N LEU A 60 -1.02 6.67 0.13
CA LEU A 60 -0.85 5.30 0.61
C LEU A 60 -1.93 4.89 1.62
N GLY A 61 -2.22 5.75 2.59
CA GLY A 61 -3.13 5.40 3.68
C GLY A 61 -4.44 6.18 3.71
N GLY A 62 -4.68 6.99 2.68
CA GLY A 62 -5.87 7.81 2.55
C GLY A 62 -5.81 9.08 3.39
N ASP A 63 -6.41 10.14 2.84
CA ASP A 63 -6.91 11.25 3.63
C ASP A 63 -8.39 10.94 3.94
N TYR A 64 -8.88 11.26 5.14
CA TYR A 64 -10.32 11.17 5.44
C TYR A 64 -11.17 12.02 4.49
N ARG A 65 -10.56 12.96 3.77
CA ARG A 65 -11.18 13.78 2.72
C ARG A 65 -11.02 13.25 1.30
N ALA A 66 -10.10 12.32 1.06
CA ALA A 66 -9.85 11.78 -0.28
C ALA A 66 -10.50 10.40 -0.40
N GLU A 67 -11.43 10.26 -1.34
CA GLU A 67 -12.10 8.99 -1.64
C GLU A 67 -11.24 8.07 -2.54
N GLU A 68 -10.14 8.60 -3.08
CA GLU A 68 -9.27 7.94 -4.05
C GLU A 68 -7.86 7.79 -3.46
N ASP A 69 -7.64 6.70 -2.73
CA ASP A 69 -6.34 6.32 -2.17
C ASP A 69 -5.96 4.88 -2.59
N LEU A 70 -4.70 4.51 -2.37
CA LEU A 70 -4.18 3.20 -2.77
C LEU A 70 -4.95 2.06 -2.10
N LEU A 71 -5.39 2.24 -0.86
CA LEU A 71 -6.15 1.23 -0.14
C LEU A 71 -7.54 1.03 -0.77
N ALA A 72 -8.23 2.12 -1.12
CA ALA A 72 -9.49 2.07 -1.86
C ALA A 72 -9.32 1.38 -3.22
N ALA A 73 -8.20 1.62 -3.92
CA ALA A 73 -7.88 0.92 -5.16
C ALA A 73 -7.65 -0.59 -4.94
N VAL A 74 -6.92 -0.97 -3.89
CA VAL A 74 -6.72 -2.39 -3.51
C VAL A 74 -8.06 -3.05 -3.19
N THR A 75 -8.90 -2.40 -2.40
CA THR A 75 -10.25 -2.88 -2.04
C THR A 75 -11.12 -3.09 -3.29
N ALA A 76 -11.08 -2.16 -4.25
CA ALA A 76 -11.80 -2.31 -5.52
C ALA A 76 -11.29 -3.51 -6.35
N VAL A 77 -9.97 -3.75 -6.36
CA VAL A 77 -9.39 -4.93 -7.03
C VAL A 77 -9.78 -6.23 -6.34
N VAL A 78 -9.75 -6.28 -5.00
CA VAL A 78 -10.21 -7.46 -4.22
C VAL A 78 -11.66 -7.78 -4.56
N LEU A 79 -12.56 -6.79 -4.52
CA LEU A 79 -13.97 -6.97 -4.88
C LEU A 79 -14.12 -7.61 -6.27
N ARG A 80 -13.39 -7.09 -7.27
CA ARG A 80 -13.38 -7.64 -8.62
C ARG A 80 -12.84 -9.07 -8.68
N LEU A 81 -11.79 -9.38 -7.92
CA LEU A 81 -11.19 -10.71 -7.91
C LEU A 81 -12.07 -11.73 -7.18
N THR A 82 -12.88 -11.31 -6.22
CA THR A 82 -13.81 -12.17 -5.46
C THR A 82 -15.17 -12.37 -6.11
N ASP A 83 -15.50 -11.59 -7.15
CA ASP A 83 -16.78 -11.69 -7.84
C ASP A 83 -16.72 -12.69 -9.02
N PRO A 84 -17.50 -13.78 -9.01
CA PRO A 84 -17.55 -14.75 -10.11
C PRO A 84 -18.01 -14.19 -11.46
N ALA A 85 -18.75 -13.08 -11.46
CA ALA A 85 -19.17 -12.42 -12.69
C ALA A 85 -17.97 -11.81 -13.42
N THR A 86 -17.04 -11.19 -12.68
CA THR A 86 -15.87 -10.50 -13.22
C THR A 86 -14.59 -11.36 -13.20
N ASN A 87 -14.43 -12.29 -12.27
CA ASN A 87 -13.35 -13.27 -12.23
C ASN A 87 -13.80 -14.64 -12.76
N ARG A 88 -13.42 -14.94 -14.01
CA ARG A 88 -13.78 -16.19 -14.69
C ARG A 88 -13.22 -17.44 -13.99
N ALA A 89 -12.13 -17.32 -13.23
CA ALA A 89 -11.53 -18.45 -12.52
C ALA A 89 -12.44 -19.01 -11.41
N LEU A 90 -13.41 -18.24 -10.92
CA LEU A 90 -14.35 -18.66 -9.88
C LEU A 90 -15.58 -19.40 -10.43
N ARG A 91 -15.89 -19.23 -11.72
CA ARG A 91 -17.11 -19.80 -12.33
C ARG A 91 -17.22 -21.33 -12.27
N PRO A 92 -16.14 -22.11 -12.31
CA PRO A 92 -16.22 -23.57 -12.16
C PRO A 92 -16.51 -24.03 -10.73
N LEU A 93 -16.40 -23.16 -9.72
CA LEU A 93 -16.62 -23.54 -8.32
C LEU A 93 -18.11 -23.85 -8.05
N PRO A 94 -18.44 -24.64 -7.02
CA PRO A 94 -19.82 -24.83 -6.60
C PRO A 94 -20.49 -23.48 -6.26
N GLY A 95 -21.77 -23.31 -6.61
CA GLY A 95 -22.48 -22.04 -6.44
C GLY A 95 -22.52 -21.50 -5.00
N GLY A 96 -22.50 -22.39 -3.99
CA GLY A 96 -22.36 -21.99 -2.59
C GLY A 96 -21.00 -21.36 -2.27
N ILE A 97 -19.92 -21.91 -2.85
CA ILE A 97 -18.56 -21.37 -2.69
C ILE A 97 -18.41 -20.05 -3.44
N GLN A 98 -18.96 -19.95 -4.64
CA GLN A 98 -18.99 -18.70 -5.41
C GLN A 98 -19.62 -17.55 -4.60
N ARG A 99 -20.76 -17.82 -3.95
CA ARG A 99 -21.44 -16.83 -3.11
C ARG A 99 -20.61 -16.45 -1.89
N LEU A 100 -20.05 -17.44 -1.19
CA LEU A 100 -19.25 -17.21 0.00
C LEU A 100 -18.01 -16.34 -0.31
N VAL A 101 -17.31 -16.61 -1.41
CA VAL A 101 -16.14 -15.81 -1.82
C VAL A 101 -16.56 -14.36 -2.11
N ALA A 102 -17.69 -14.15 -2.80
CA ALA A 102 -18.20 -12.82 -3.08
C ALA A 102 -18.71 -12.08 -1.83
N GLU A 103 -19.24 -12.80 -0.83
CA GLU A 103 -19.61 -12.25 0.48
C GLU A 103 -18.37 -11.80 1.25
N LEU A 104 -17.36 -12.66 1.38
CA LEU A 104 -16.12 -12.32 2.08
C LEU A 104 -15.39 -11.12 1.45
N GLY A 105 -15.41 -10.99 0.12
CA GLY A 105 -14.85 -9.83 -0.56
C GLY A 105 -15.59 -8.52 -0.25
N ARG A 106 -16.92 -8.58 -0.06
CA ARG A 106 -17.73 -7.43 0.35
C ARG A 106 -17.49 -7.08 1.81
N ASP A 107 -17.45 -8.08 2.69
CA ASP A 107 -17.16 -7.88 4.10
C ASP A 107 -15.78 -7.22 4.29
N TYR A 108 -14.76 -7.67 3.54
CA TYR A 108 -13.45 -7.02 3.51
C TYR A 108 -13.55 -5.52 3.12
N ALA A 109 -14.32 -5.21 2.08
CA ALA A 109 -14.47 -3.83 1.62
C ALA A 109 -15.21 -2.93 2.61
N ASP A 110 -16.14 -3.49 3.37
CA ASP A 110 -16.89 -2.76 4.41
C ASP A 110 -16.03 -2.57 5.68
N GLU A 111 -15.24 -3.58 6.06
CA GLU A 111 -14.28 -3.47 7.17
C GLU A 111 -13.14 -2.50 6.86
N ASP A 112 -12.64 -2.47 5.63
CA ASP A 112 -11.61 -1.53 5.17
C ASP A 112 -12.01 -0.06 5.39
N ARG A 113 -13.27 0.26 5.06
CA ARG A 113 -13.83 1.60 5.23
C ARG A 113 -14.01 2.02 6.68
N THR A 114 -14.12 1.07 7.60
CA THR A 114 -14.55 1.33 8.98
C THR A 114 -13.47 1.09 10.02
N ASN A 115 -12.53 0.15 9.79
CA ASN A 115 -11.67 -0.39 10.84
C ASN A 115 -10.16 -0.47 10.50
N TYR A 116 -9.75 -0.80 9.28
CA TYR A 116 -8.34 -1.18 9.03
C TYR A 116 -7.40 -0.04 8.63
N ALA A 117 -7.91 1.05 8.06
CA ALA A 117 -7.13 2.27 7.93
C ALA A 117 -7.59 3.30 8.96
N PRO A 118 -6.78 3.60 9.99
CA PRO A 118 -6.99 4.81 10.78
C PRO A 118 -6.58 6.00 9.91
N ARG A 119 -7.35 6.27 8.84
CA ARG A 119 -7.17 7.40 7.90
C ARG A 119 -7.03 8.71 8.67
N TYR A 120 -7.70 8.80 9.82
CA TYR A 120 -7.57 9.89 10.77
C TYR A 120 -6.13 10.10 11.29
N LEU A 121 -5.44 9.03 11.72
CA LEU A 121 -4.06 9.12 12.24
C LEU A 121 -3.06 9.51 11.15
N LEU A 122 -3.25 9.02 9.92
CA LEU A 122 -2.38 9.39 8.80
C LEU A 122 -2.65 10.79 8.27
N ALA A 123 -3.91 11.24 8.30
CA ALA A 123 -4.25 12.62 8.05
C ALA A 123 -3.70 13.56 9.12
N GLU A 124 -3.75 13.18 10.40
CA GLU A 124 -3.16 13.94 11.50
C GLU A 124 -1.63 14.01 11.38
N THR A 125 -0.99 12.87 11.07
CA THR A 125 0.46 12.82 10.80
C THR A 125 0.85 13.71 9.61
N SER A 126 0.09 13.65 8.51
CA SER A 126 0.28 14.52 7.34
C SER A 126 0.09 15.99 7.69
N ALA A 127 -0.91 16.33 8.52
CA ALA A 127 -1.18 17.69 8.95
C ALA A 127 -0.08 18.26 9.85
N LEU A 128 0.52 17.43 10.71
CA LEU A 128 1.67 17.83 11.54
C LEU A 128 2.89 18.19 10.70
N ILE A 129 3.12 17.50 9.57
CA ILE A 129 4.22 17.80 8.65
C ILE A 129 4.01 19.17 7.98
N TYR A 130 2.77 19.53 7.63
CA TYR A 130 2.45 20.83 7.02
C TYR A 130 2.55 22.01 8.01
N GLY A 131 2.35 21.76 9.30
CA GLY A 131 2.38 22.79 10.34
C GLY A 131 3.77 23.11 10.93
N ALA A 132 4.81 22.39 10.51
CA ALA A 132 6.20 22.51 11.00
C ALA A 132 7.08 23.33 10.06
#